data_AF-A0A3P8QX80-F1
#
_entry.id   AF-A0A3P8QX80-F1
#
_cell.length_a   1.000
_cell.length_b   1.000
_cell.length_c   1.000
_cell.angle_alpha   90.00
_cell.angle_beta   90.00
_cell.angle_gamma   90.00
#
_symmetry.space_group_name_H-M   'P 1'
#
loop_
_entity.id
_entity.type
_entity.pdbx_description
1 polymer ?
#
loop_
_entity_poly.entity_id
_entity_poly.type
_entity_poly.pdbx_seq_one_letter_code
_entity_poly.pdbx_strand_id
1 'polypeptide(L)'
;TDDAKPKPNFVPGLAAPKIPDGEKVDFDDIQRKRMEKDLTELQTLIEAHFEKRKKEEEELIGLTQRIEKRRSERAEEMKIRAERERERQNKLAEEKARKEEEEAKKRADDDARKKMILSNLTFTGYRQTQSGTKKPTEREKKRKILNDRRKELNIDHLKEDKLREKAKDLWDWLRQLEAEKFELQQKCTKQKYEVKCQQILAVAAKDFL
;
A
#
# COMPACT_ATOMS: atom_id res chain seq x y z
N THR A 1 8.26 20.39 -90.73
CA THR A 1 7.07 19.69 -90.21
C THR A 1 6.31 20.70 -89.39
N ASP A 2 5.58 21.59 -90.06
CA ASP A 2 4.16 21.38 -90.41
C ASP A 2 3.35 20.98 -89.18
N ASP A 3 2.58 21.92 -88.65
CA ASP A 3 1.14 21.71 -88.53
C ASP A 3 0.39 23.01 -88.18
N ALA A 4 -0.77 23.18 -88.81
CA ALA A 4 -1.51 24.41 -88.89
C ALA A 4 -2.80 24.38 -88.04
N LYS A 5 -2.90 25.33 -87.09
CA LYS A 5 -4.10 26.09 -86.64
C LYS A 5 -5.28 25.34 -85.95
N PRO A 6 -6.04 26.03 -85.08
CA PRO A 6 -7.13 26.86 -85.60
C PRO A 6 -7.30 28.24 -84.94
N LYS A 7 -7.81 29.20 -85.72
CA LYS A 7 -8.28 30.51 -85.25
C LYS A 7 -9.64 30.36 -84.56
N PRO A 8 -9.96 31.15 -83.52
CA PRO A 8 -11.27 31.10 -82.89
C PRO A 8 -12.34 31.70 -83.81
N ASN A 9 -13.37 30.90 -84.11
CA ASN A 9 -14.60 31.33 -84.76
C ASN A 9 -15.37 32.26 -83.82
N PHE A 10 -15.47 33.54 -84.17
CA PHE A 10 -16.37 34.49 -83.54
C PHE A 10 -17.78 34.27 -84.09
N VAL A 11 -18.67 33.71 -83.29
CA VAL A 11 -20.11 33.62 -83.57
C VAL A 11 -20.77 34.97 -83.27
N PRO A 12 -21.32 35.71 -84.25
CA PRO A 12 -22.09 36.91 -83.99
C PRO A 12 -23.56 36.54 -83.81
N GLY A 13 -24.10 36.75 -82.61
CA GLY A 13 -25.55 36.65 -82.38
C GLY A 13 -25.97 36.02 -81.07
N LEU A 14 -25.56 36.59 -79.93
CA LEU A 14 -26.31 36.44 -78.68
C LEU A 14 -26.79 37.84 -78.28
N ALA A 15 -28.06 38.13 -78.57
CA ALA A 15 -28.71 39.32 -78.04
C ALA A 15 -28.59 39.31 -76.52
N ALA A 16 -28.21 40.45 -75.94
CA ALA A 16 -28.12 40.62 -74.50
C ALA A 16 -29.47 40.18 -73.86
N PRO A 17 -29.45 39.26 -72.87
CA PRO A 17 -30.65 38.89 -72.14
C PRO A 17 -31.31 40.16 -71.62
N LYS A 18 -32.57 40.38 -72.00
CA LYS A 18 -33.39 41.45 -71.43
C LYS A 18 -33.43 41.22 -69.92
N ILE A 19 -32.73 42.10 -69.19
CA ILE A 19 -32.87 42.22 -67.74
C ILE A 19 -34.33 42.61 -67.50
N PRO A 20 -35.12 41.80 -66.78
CA PRO A 20 -36.48 42.18 -66.43
C PRO A 20 -36.47 43.51 -65.69
N ASP A 21 -37.36 44.41 -66.10
CA ASP A 21 -37.55 45.74 -65.54
C ASP A 21 -37.63 45.68 -64.01
N GLY A 22 -36.94 46.65 -63.39
CA GLY A 22 -36.66 46.68 -61.97
C GLY A 22 -37.89 46.49 -61.11
N GLU A 23 -37.99 45.32 -60.50
CA GLU A 23 -38.58 45.20 -59.18
C GLU A 23 -37.79 46.15 -58.29
N LYS A 24 -38.45 47.24 -57.89
CA LYS A 24 -37.86 48.31 -57.09
C LYS A 24 -37.34 47.66 -55.81
N VAL A 25 -36.03 47.39 -55.77
CA VAL A 25 -35.37 46.71 -54.67
C VAL A 25 -35.64 47.53 -53.41
N ASP A 26 -36.51 47.02 -52.56
CA ASP A 26 -36.87 47.68 -51.31
C ASP A 26 -35.70 47.50 -50.34
N PHE A 27 -34.91 48.56 -50.18
CA PHE A 27 -33.76 48.56 -49.28
C PHE A 27 -34.17 48.31 -47.83
N ASP A 28 -35.39 48.71 -47.43
CA ASP A 28 -35.92 48.42 -46.11
C ASP A 28 -36.23 46.92 -45.95
N ASP A 29 -36.73 46.26 -47.00
CA ASP A 29 -36.95 44.81 -47.02
C ASP A 29 -35.62 44.02 -46.92
N ILE A 30 -34.57 44.47 -47.63
CA ILE A 30 -33.22 43.87 -47.50
C ILE A 30 -32.71 44.00 -46.07
N GLN A 31 -32.84 45.17 -45.46
CA GLN A 31 -32.35 45.40 -44.11
C GLN A 31 -33.14 44.59 -43.08
N ARG A 32 -34.46 44.46 -43.25
CA ARG A 32 -35.33 43.64 -42.40
C ARG A 32 -34.97 42.16 -42.50
N LYS A 33 -34.83 41.63 -43.73
CA LYS A 33 -34.41 40.24 -43.98
C LYS A 33 -33.02 39.94 -43.44
N ARG A 34 -32.10 40.91 -43.51
CA ARG A 34 -30.77 40.77 -42.89
C ARG A 34 -30.86 40.68 -41.38
N MET A 35 -31.60 41.59 -40.73
CA MET A 35 -31.80 41.55 -39.28
C MET A 35 -32.48 40.25 -38.82
N GLU A 36 -33.48 39.79 -39.57
CA GLU A 36 -34.17 38.53 -39.29
C GLU A 36 -33.21 37.33 -39.42
N LYS A 37 -32.43 37.27 -40.50
CA LYS A 37 -31.41 36.23 -40.71
C LYS A 37 -30.37 36.21 -39.60
N ASP A 38 -29.83 37.38 -39.24
CA ASP A 38 -28.80 37.52 -38.21
C ASP A 38 -29.37 37.13 -36.83
N LEU A 39 -30.64 37.44 -36.55
CA LEU A 39 -31.32 37.04 -35.31
C LEU A 39 -31.54 35.53 -35.25
N THR A 40 -32.00 34.90 -36.34
CA THR A 40 -32.17 33.45 -36.41
C THR A 40 -30.84 32.70 -36.32
N GLU A 41 -29.81 33.21 -36.98
CA GLU A 41 -28.45 32.65 -36.93
C GLU A 41 -27.88 32.74 -35.51
N LEU A 42 -28.09 33.88 -34.84
CA LEU A 42 -27.69 34.07 -33.43
C LEU A 42 -28.43 33.11 -32.50
N GLN A 43 -29.75 32.94 -32.65
CA GLN A 43 -30.53 31.98 -31.87
C GLN A 43 -30.04 30.54 -32.08
N THR A 44 -29.78 30.16 -33.33
CA THR A 44 -29.25 28.83 -33.68
C THR A 44 -27.88 28.59 -33.06
N LEU A 45 -26.98 29.58 -33.10
CA LEU A 45 -25.65 29.51 -32.47
C LEU A 45 -25.74 29.35 -30.95
N ILE A 46 -26.65 30.11 -30.31
CA ILE A 46 -26.90 30.03 -28.87
C ILE A 46 -27.38 28.63 -28.51
N GLU A 47 -28.42 28.12 -29.17
CA GLU A 47 -28.96 26.78 -28.92
C GLU A 47 -27.92 25.68 -29.15
N ALA A 48 -27.19 25.75 -30.27
CA ALA A 48 -26.14 24.78 -30.58
C ALA A 48 -25.03 24.77 -29.51
N HIS A 49 -24.63 25.94 -29.00
CA HIS A 49 -23.63 26.03 -27.94
C HIS A 49 -24.12 25.41 -26.62
N PHE A 50 -25.35 25.72 -26.22
CA PHE A 50 -25.94 25.17 -24.99
C PHE A 50 -26.15 23.66 -25.08
N GLU A 51 -26.70 23.16 -26.18
CA GLU A 51 -26.90 21.72 -26.38
C GLU A 51 -25.57 20.96 -26.45
N LYS A 52 -24.56 21.50 -27.12
CA LYS A 52 -23.22 20.91 -27.13
C LYS A 52 -22.64 20.83 -25.72
N ARG A 53 -22.66 21.94 -24.98
CA ARG A 53 -22.11 22.00 -23.63
C ARG A 53 -22.84 21.08 -22.67
N LYS A 54 -24.17 21.03 -22.75
CA LYS A 54 -25.01 20.14 -21.94
C LYS A 54 -24.65 18.66 -22.18
N LYS A 55 -24.50 18.25 -23.44
CA LYS A 55 -24.07 16.88 -23.78
C LYS A 55 -22.67 16.56 -23.24
N GLU A 56 -21.72 17.47 -23.42
CA GLU A 56 -20.37 17.31 -22.89
C GLU A 56 -20.34 17.21 -21.35
N GLU A 57 -21.14 18.03 -20.66
CA GLU A 57 -21.28 17.99 -19.20
C GLU A 57 -21.93 16.68 -18.72
N GLU A 58 -22.99 16.21 -19.39
CA GLU A 58 -23.62 14.91 -19.09
C GLU A 58 -22.64 13.74 -19.28
N GLU A 59 -21.85 13.74 -20.36
CA GLU A 59 -20.82 12.73 -20.60
C GLU A 59 -19.71 12.76 -19.55
N LEU A 60 -19.25 13.96 -19.16
CA LEU A 60 -18.22 14.15 -18.16
C LEU A 60 -18.70 13.70 -16.77
N ILE A 61 -19.93 14.03 -16.40
CA ILE A 61 -20.56 13.58 -15.16
C ILE A 61 -20.67 12.05 -15.18
N GLY A 62 -21.16 11.46 -16.26
CA GLY A 62 -21.27 10.00 -16.39
C GLY A 62 -19.93 9.27 -16.32
N LEU A 63 -18.87 9.84 -16.91
CA LEU A 63 -17.52 9.30 -16.79
C LEU A 63 -17.00 9.39 -15.36
N THR A 64 -17.17 10.55 -14.71
CA THR A 64 -16.74 10.80 -13.33
C THR A 64 -17.43 9.83 -12.36
N GLN A 65 -18.74 9.65 -12.48
CA GLN A 65 -19.50 8.69 -11.67
C GLN A 65 -19.00 7.25 -11.85
N ARG A 66 -18.67 6.82 -13.07
CA ARG A 66 -18.10 5.49 -13.33
C ARG A 66 -16.69 5.32 -12.76
N ILE A 67 -15.88 6.38 -12.76
CA ILE A 67 -14.55 6.35 -12.13
C ILE A 67 -14.69 6.27 -10.62
N GLU A 68 -15.59 7.07 -10.04
CA GLU A 68 -15.82 7.10 -8.60
C GLU A 68 -16.37 5.76 -8.10
N LYS A 69 -17.33 5.16 -8.82
CA LYS A 69 -17.82 3.81 -8.53
C LYS A 69 -16.70 2.76 -8.53
N ARG A 70 -15.80 2.79 -9.52
CA ARG A 70 -14.65 1.87 -9.57
C ARG A 70 -13.60 2.15 -8.49
N ARG A 71 -13.52 3.38 -7.98
CA ARG A 71 -12.67 3.72 -6.83
C ARG A 71 -13.26 3.20 -5.53
N SER A 72 -14.57 3.39 -5.32
CA SER A 72 -15.26 2.89 -4.12
C SER A 72 -15.28 1.37 -4.08
N GLU A 73 -15.53 0.68 -5.19
CA GLU A 73 -15.45 -0.79 -5.29
C GLU A 73 -14.06 -1.32 -4.88
N ARG A 74 -12.98 -0.72 -5.41
CA ARG A 74 -11.61 -1.11 -5.03
C ARG A 74 -11.30 -0.81 -3.56
N ALA A 75 -11.82 0.30 -3.02
CA ALA A 75 -11.65 0.63 -1.62
C ALA A 75 -12.35 -0.39 -0.71
N GLU A 76 -13.57 -0.80 -1.06
CA GLU A 76 -14.32 -1.84 -0.35
C GLU A 76 -13.65 -3.21 -0.47
N GLU A 77 -13.16 -3.61 -1.64
CA GLU A 77 -12.39 -4.86 -1.81
C GLU A 77 -11.14 -4.89 -0.91
N MET A 78 -10.41 -3.77 -0.84
CA MET A 78 -9.24 -3.62 0.03
C MET A 78 -9.63 -3.71 1.51
N LYS A 79 -10.76 -3.09 1.90
CA LYS A 79 -11.29 -3.13 3.27
C LYS A 79 -11.70 -4.56 3.66
N ILE A 80 -12.41 -5.27 2.79
CA ILE A 80 -12.79 -6.67 3.00
C ILE A 80 -11.55 -7.55 3.14
N ARG A 81 -10.54 -7.34 2.29
CA ARG A 81 -9.28 -8.10 2.37
C ARG A 81 -8.55 -7.83 3.69
N ALA A 82 -8.48 -6.57 4.12
CA ALA A 82 -7.87 -6.18 5.38
C ALA A 82 -8.64 -6.75 6.60
N GLU A 83 -9.96 -6.75 6.55
CA GLU A 83 -10.82 -7.31 7.60
C GLU A 83 -10.65 -8.84 7.71
N ARG A 84 -10.67 -9.56 6.59
CA ARG A 84 -10.40 -11.01 6.58
C ARG A 84 -9.01 -11.35 7.11
N GLU A 85 -8.00 -10.55 6.77
CA GLU A 85 -6.66 -10.75 7.32
C GLU A 85 -6.63 -10.49 8.83
N ARG A 86 -7.27 -9.41 9.29
CA ARG A 86 -7.39 -9.10 10.72
C ARG A 86 -8.12 -10.21 11.48
N GLU A 87 -9.19 -10.77 10.91
CA GLU A 87 -9.92 -11.89 11.51
C GLU A 87 -9.04 -13.15 11.63
N ARG A 88 -8.25 -13.46 10.60
CA ARG A 88 -7.29 -14.58 10.66
C ARG A 88 -6.25 -14.39 11.76
N GLN A 89 -5.66 -13.19 11.84
CA GLN A 89 -4.69 -12.85 12.88
C GLN A 89 -5.32 -12.92 14.27
N ASN A 90 -6.55 -12.41 14.43
CA ASN A 90 -7.29 -12.48 15.70
C ASN A 90 -7.59 -13.92 16.11
N LYS A 91 -8.04 -14.80 15.20
CA LYS A 91 -8.28 -16.22 15.49
C LYS A 91 -7.01 -16.93 15.96
N LEU A 92 -5.88 -16.69 15.30
CA LEU A 92 -4.60 -17.25 15.71
C LEU A 92 -4.14 -16.73 17.07
N ALA A 93 -4.36 -15.44 17.35
CA ALA A 93 -4.06 -14.84 18.64
C ALA A 93 -4.95 -15.39 19.76
N GLU A 94 -6.24 -15.59 19.50
CA GLU A 94 -7.21 -16.13 20.45
C GLU A 94 -6.97 -17.62 20.73
N GLU A 95 -6.68 -18.44 19.72
CA GLU A 95 -6.31 -19.85 19.92
C GLU A 95 -5.03 -19.97 20.75
N LYS A 96 -4.03 -19.12 20.47
CA LYS A 96 -2.80 -19.06 21.24
C LYS A 96 -3.05 -18.61 22.68
N ALA A 97 -3.90 -17.62 22.89
CA ALA A 97 -4.27 -17.14 24.22
C ALA A 97 -5.01 -18.23 25.02
N ARG A 98 -5.96 -18.94 24.40
CA ARG A 98 -6.68 -20.05 25.04
C ARG A 98 -5.74 -21.19 25.42
N LYS A 99 -4.80 -21.53 24.55
CA LYS A 99 -3.77 -22.55 24.82
C LYS A 99 -2.82 -22.12 25.95
N GLU A 100 -2.45 -20.84 26.00
CA GLU A 100 -1.61 -20.29 27.07
C GLU A 100 -2.35 -20.26 28.41
N GLU A 101 -3.65 -19.95 28.42
CA GLU A 101 -4.49 -19.98 29.62
C GLU A 101 -4.69 -21.41 30.14
N GLU A 102 -4.94 -22.38 29.26
CA GLU A 102 -5.02 -23.81 29.62
C GLU A 102 -3.67 -24.34 30.16
N GLU A 103 -2.53 -23.96 29.57
CA GLU A 103 -1.20 -24.35 30.06
C GLU A 103 -0.86 -23.66 31.40
N ALA A 104 -1.25 -22.40 31.58
CA ALA A 104 -1.07 -21.68 32.83
C ALA A 104 -1.89 -22.30 33.97
N LYS A 105 -3.16 -22.65 33.70
CA LYS A 105 -4.03 -23.35 34.66
C LYS A 105 -3.47 -24.72 35.02
N LYS A 106 -3.03 -25.50 34.03
CA LYS A 106 -2.42 -26.81 34.27
C LYS A 106 -1.12 -26.69 35.07
N ARG A 107 -0.27 -25.70 34.80
CA ARG A 107 0.93 -25.43 35.62
C ARG A 107 0.60 -25.03 37.04
N ALA A 108 -0.44 -24.20 37.24
CA ALA A 108 -0.88 -23.82 38.58
C ALA A 108 -1.39 -25.04 39.37
N ASP A 109 -2.18 -25.91 38.74
CA ASP A 109 -2.67 -27.15 39.35
C ASP A 109 -1.54 -28.15 39.62
N ASP A 110 -0.57 -28.30 38.71
CA ASP A 110 0.61 -29.15 38.89
C ASP A 110 1.52 -28.62 40.00
N ASP A 111 1.74 -27.31 40.10
CA ASP A 111 2.52 -26.69 41.17
C ASP A 111 1.80 -26.77 42.52
N ALA A 112 0.46 -26.67 42.55
CA ALA A 112 -0.34 -26.89 43.74
C ALA A 112 -0.28 -28.35 44.20
N ARG A 113 -0.42 -29.32 43.28
CA ARG A 113 -0.25 -30.75 43.56
C ARG A 113 1.18 -31.06 44.02
N LYS A 114 2.20 -30.50 43.38
CA LYS A 114 3.60 -30.65 43.80
C LYS A 114 3.85 -30.05 45.17
N LYS A 115 3.30 -28.87 45.49
CA LYS A 115 3.37 -28.30 46.85
C LYS A 115 2.69 -29.20 47.88
N MET A 116 1.52 -29.74 47.56
CA MET A 116 0.79 -30.66 48.44
C MET A 116 1.55 -31.98 48.68
N ILE A 117 2.15 -32.55 47.62
CA ILE A 117 2.98 -33.77 47.72
C ILE A 117 4.30 -33.48 48.44
N LEU A 118 4.95 -32.34 48.15
CA LEU A 118 6.23 -31.97 48.75
C LEU A 118 6.08 -31.56 50.22
N SER A 119 4.96 -30.93 50.62
CA SER A 119 4.67 -30.69 52.04
C SER A 119 4.47 -32.01 52.79
N ASN A 120 3.89 -33.03 52.14
CA ASN A 120 3.76 -34.38 52.69
C ASN A 120 5.07 -35.19 52.64
N LEU A 121 6.02 -34.83 51.79
CA LEU A 121 7.35 -35.45 51.62
C LEU A 121 8.45 -34.61 52.31
N THR A 122 8.15 -33.97 53.43
CA THR A 122 9.16 -33.26 54.25
C THR A 122 9.86 -34.23 55.22
N PHE A 123 10.12 -35.48 54.81
CA PHE A 123 10.74 -36.48 55.70
C PHE A 123 11.96 -37.23 55.15
N THR A 124 12.25 -37.30 53.84
CA THR A 124 13.42 -38.09 53.39
C THR A 124 14.15 -37.47 52.20
N GLY A 125 15.40 -37.04 52.44
CA GLY A 125 16.26 -36.34 51.50
C GLY A 125 16.81 -37.19 50.36
N TYR A 126 16.04 -37.33 49.27
CA TYR A 126 16.56 -37.83 48.00
C TYR A 126 16.15 -36.91 46.85
N ARG A 127 17.13 -36.15 46.32
CA ARG A 127 16.95 -35.28 45.16
C ARG A 127 16.86 -36.11 43.88
N GLN A 128 15.66 -36.56 43.54
CA GLN A 128 15.35 -37.14 42.25
C GLN A 128 14.99 -36.01 41.27
N THR A 129 15.70 -35.97 40.14
CA THR A 129 15.54 -35.01 39.06
C THR A 129 14.09 -35.00 38.56
N GLN A 130 13.35 -33.96 38.96
CA GLN A 130 11.92 -33.85 38.68
C GLN A 130 11.64 -33.79 37.18
N SER A 131 10.88 -34.79 36.69
CA SER A 131 10.13 -34.77 35.44
C SER A 131 8.94 -33.80 35.54
N GLY A 132 9.21 -32.50 35.57
CA GLY A 132 8.23 -31.47 35.23
C GLY A 132 8.29 -31.18 33.73
N THR A 133 7.19 -30.67 33.15
CA THR A 133 7.08 -30.09 31.80
C THR A 133 8.44 -29.59 31.33
N LYS A 134 9.02 -30.25 30.31
CA LYS A 134 10.39 -29.97 29.86
C LYS A 134 10.49 -28.47 29.59
N LYS A 135 11.18 -27.75 30.48
CA LYS A 135 11.47 -26.33 30.26
C LYS A 135 12.18 -26.26 28.91
N PRO A 136 11.75 -25.36 28.00
CA PRO A 136 12.36 -25.29 26.69
C PRO A 136 13.85 -25.11 26.87
N THR A 137 14.61 -25.91 26.15
CA THR A 137 16.07 -25.88 26.22
C THR A 137 16.55 -24.50 25.80
N GLU A 138 17.74 -24.08 26.25
CA GLU A 138 18.34 -22.82 25.80
C GLU A 138 18.47 -22.75 24.26
N ARG A 139 18.64 -23.91 23.61
CA ARG A 139 18.62 -24.04 22.15
C ARG A 139 17.26 -23.70 21.55
N GLU A 140 16.17 -24.19 22.13
CA GLU A 140 14.80 -23.93 21.68
C GLU A 140 14.40 -22.47 21.92
N LYS A 141 14.75 -21.92 23.10
CA LYS A 141 14.53 -20.49 23.39
C LYS A 141 15.27 -19.60 22.40
N LYS A 142 16.55 -19.89 22.14
CA LYS A 142 17.35 -19.16 21.14
C LYS A 142 16.72 -19.25 19.75
N ARG A 143 16.30 -20.46 19.33
CA ARG A 143 15.65 -20.65 18.02
C ARG A 143 14.34 -19.85 17.95
N LYS A 144 13.52 -19.88 18.99
CA LYS A 144 12.26 -19.13 19.07
C LYS A 144 12.51 -17.62 18.95
N ILE A 145 13.41 -17.06 19.77
CA ILE A 145 13.72 -15.63 19.75
C ILE A 145 14.27 -15.18 18.40
N LEU A 146 15.15 -15.98 17.77
CA LEU A 146 15.70 -15.65 16.45
C LEU A 146 14.63 -15.70 15.35
N ASN A 147 13.69 -16.65 15.44
CA ASN A 147 12.59 -16.74 14.49
C ASN A 147 11.60 -15.59 14.68
N ASP A 148 11.28 -15.22 15.92
CA ASP A 148 10.42 -14.06 16.25
C ASP A 148 11.03 -12.74 15.75
N ARG A 149 12.37 -12.62 15.73
CA ARG A 149 13.09 -11.46 15.17
C ARG A 149 13.19 -11.46 13.65
N ARG A 150 13.00 -12.62 13.00
CA ARG A 150 13.13 -12.76 11.56
C ARG A 150 11.87 -12.23 10.89
N LYS A 151 12.00 -11.14 10.14
CA LYS A 151 10.94 -10.62 9.28
C LYS A 151 11.03 -11.28 7.92
N GLU A 152 9.91 -11.80 7.43
CA GLU A 152 9.83 -12.35 6.08
C GLU A 152 10.09 -11.25 5.05
N LEU A 153 10.91 -11.55 4.06
CA LEU A 153 11.28 -10.61 3.00
C LEU A 153 10.41 -10.90 1.78
N ASN A 154 9.43 -10.05 1.52
CA ASN A 154 8.60 -10.13 0.31
C ASN A 154 9.00 -9.01 -0.65
N ILE A 155 9.69 -9.36 -1.73
CA ILE A 155 10.28 -8.41 -2.69
C ILE A 155 9.84 -8.62 -4.14
N ASP A 156 9.19 -9.74 -4.47
CA ASP A 156 8.93 -10.16 -5.86
C ASP A 156 7.99 -9.24 -6.64
N HIS A 157 7.21 -8.43 -5.94
CA HIS A 157 6.22 -7.52 -6.51
C HIS A 157 6.62 -6.03 -6.38
N LEU A 158 7.84 -5.75 -5.92
CA LEU A 158 8.32 -4.37 -5.72
C LEU A 158 8.96 -3.81 -6.99
N LYS A 159 8.72 -2.52 -7.24
CA LYS A 159 9.41 -1.74 -8.29
C LYS A 159 10.80 -1.31 -7.82
N GLU A 160 11.67 -0.95 -8.76
CA GLU A 160 13.08 -0.61 -8.50
C GLU A 160 13.29 0.40 -7.36
N ASP A 161 12.53 1.50 -7.35
CA ASP A 161 12.66 2.53 -6.31
C ASP A 161 12.41 1.98 -4.90
N LYS A 162 11.37 1.14 -4.75
CA LYS A 162 11.04 0.48 -3.48
C LYS A 162 12.06 -0.60 -3.09
N LEU A 163 12.67 -1.27 -4.07
CA LEU A 163 13.76 -2.21 -3.83
C LEU A 163 15.01 -1.50 -3.30
N ARG A 164 15.33 -0.31 -3.84
CA ARG A 164 16.44 0.52 -3.35
C ARG A 164 16.22 0.99 -1.91
N GLU A 165 15.00 1.40 -1.56
CA GLU A 165 14.63 1.72 -0.18
C GLU A 165 14.76 0.51 0.75
N LYS A 166 14.21 -0.64 0.33
CA LYS A 166 14.32 -1.88 1.13
C LYS A 166 15.75 -2.36 1.32
N ALA A 167 16.62 -2.18 0.33
CA ALA A 167 18.04 -2.48 0.45
C ALA A 167 18.73 -1.59 1.50
N LYS A 168 18.39 -0.29 1.54
CA LYS A 168 18.88 0.63 2.58
C LYS A 168 18.38 0.23 3.96
N ASP A 169 17.08 -0.04 4.13
CA ASP A 169 16.51 -0.49 5.40
C ASP A 169 17.21 -1.74 5.95
N LEU A 170 17.47 -2.72 5.09
CA LEU A 170 18.15 -3.96 5.48
C LEU A 170 19.62 -3.72 5.84
N TRP A 171 20.29 -2.81 5.14
CA TRP A 171 21.66 -2.43 5.43
C TRP A 171 21.77 -1.71 6.78
N ASP A 172 20.88 -0.75 7.04
CA ASP A 172 20.81 -0.03 8.31
C ASP A 172 20.51 -1.01 9.47
N TRP A 173 19.60 -1.96 9.26
CA TRP A 173 19.31 -3.01 10.23
C TRP A 173 20.54 -3.89 10.52
N LEU A 174 21.27 -4.32 9.50
CA LEU A 174 22.50 -5.10 9.66
C LEU A 174 23.54 -4.32 10.46
N ARG A 175 23.76 -3.05 10.08
CA ARG A 175 24.69 -2.12 10.74
C ARG A 175 24.37 -1.97 12.23
N GLN A 176 23.09 -1.80 12.58
CA GLN A 176 22.65 -1.72 13.98
C GLN A 176 22.99 -3.00 14.74
N LEU A 177 22.69 -4.17 14.17
CA LEU A 177 22.99 -5.45 14.82
C LEU A 177 24.50 -5.68 15.03
N GLU A 178 25.33 -5.24 14.09
CA GLU A 178 26.79 -5.30 14.23
C GLU A 178 27.29 -4.39 15.35
N ALA A 179 26.76 -3.17 15.46
CA ALA A 179 27.09 -2.25 16.55
C ALA A 179 26.72 -2.84 17.92
N GLU A 180 25.48 -3.34 18.08
CA GLU A 180 25.04 -3.98 19.32
C GLU A 180 25.90 -5.20 19.69
N LYS A 181 26.26 -6.02 18.69
CA LYS A 181 27.16 -7.17 18.88
C LYS A 181 28.52 -6.71 19.40
N PHE A 182 29.09 -5.65 18.82
CA PHE A 182 30.38 -5.12 19.24
C PHE A 182 30.34 -4.62 20.69
N GLU A 183 29.33 -3.84 21.07
CA GLU A 183 29.15 -3.35 22.44
C GLU A 183 29.02 -4.50 23.44
N LEU A 184 28.24 -5.54 23.11
CA LEU A 184 28.09 -6.72 23.94
C LEU A 184 29.40 -7.51 24.09
N GLN A 185 30.21 -7.59 23.03
CA GLN A 185 31.54 -8.21 23.10
C GLN A 185 32.47 -7.43 24.03
N GLN A 186 32.50 -6.11 23.92
CA GLN A 186 33.29 -5.25 24.80
C GLN A 186 32.85 -5.38 26.27
N LYS A 187 31.54 -5.38 26.52
CA LYS A 187 30.96 -5.59 27.84
C LYS A 187 31.35 -6.96 28.42
N CYS A 188 31.27 -8.02 27.61
CA CYS A 188 31.65 -9.36 28.03
C CYS A 188 33.14 -9.43 28.41
N THR A 189 34.02 -8.80 27.62
CA THR A 189 35.46 -8.73 27.92
C THR A 189 35.72 -8.02 29.24
N LYS A 190 35.07 -6.88 29.48
CA LYS A 190 35.18 -6.15 30.75
C LYS A 190 34.70 -6.98 31.95
N GLN A 191 33.54 -7.62 31.83
CA GLN A 191 32.99 -8.48 32.89
C GLN A 191 33.90 -9.67 33.21
N LYS A 192 34.52 -10.28 32.20
CA LYS A 192 35.52 -11.35 32.43
C LYS A 192 36.70 -10.86 33.25
N TYR A 193 37.18 -9.64 32.98
CA TYR A 193 38.26 -9.03 33.76
C TYR A 193 37.83 -8.75 35.21
N GLU A 194 36.67 -8.11 35.39
CA GLU A 194 36.12 -7.79 36.71
C GLU A 194 35.93 -9.05 37.58
N VAL A 195 35.37 -10.13 37.01
CA VAL A 195 35.20 -11.42 37.70
C VAL A 195 36.56 -12.01 38.10
N LYS A 196 37.57 -11.93 37.23
CA LYS A 196 38.93 -12.41 37.53
C LYS A 196 39.54 -11.62 38.70
N CYS A 197 39.41 -10.30 38.70
CA CYS A 197 39.88 -9.46 39.80
C CYS A 197 39.18 -9.78 41.12
N GLN A 198 37.85 -9.94 41.09
CA GLN A 198 37.06 -10.31 42.28
C GLN A 198 37.49 -11.67 42.84
N GLN A 199 37.77 -12.65 41.98
CA GLN A 199 38.26 -13.96 42.40
C GLN A 199 39.63 -13.87 43.08
N ILE A 200 40.56 -13.07 42.54
CA ILE A 200 41.88 -12.86 43.14
C ILE A 200 41.75 -12.19 44.52
N LEU A 201 40.94 -11.13 44.62
CA LEU A 201 40.70 -10.44 45.89
C LEU A 201 40.02 -11.36 46.92
N ALA A 202 39.08 -12.21 46.50
CA ALA A 202 38.42 -13.15 47.39
C ALA A 202 39.36 -14.25 47.90
N VAL A 203 40.36 -14.67 47.11
CA VAL A 203 41.40 -15.61 47.55
C VAL A 203 42.32 -14.92 48.56
N ALA A 204 42.83 -13.73 48.25
CA ALA A 204 43.68 -12.97 49.15
C ALA A 204 42.99 -12.63 50.49
N ALA A 205 41.68 -12.36 50.47
CA ALA A 205 40.89 -12.12 51.69
C ALA A 205 40.69 -13.38 52.53
N LYS A 206 40.65 -14.58 51.92
CA LYS A 206 40.60 -15.86 52.64
C LYS A 206 41.94 -16.20 53.29
N ASP A 207 43.05 -15.83 52.67
CA ASP A 207 44.39 -16.08 53.21
C ASP A 207 44.74 -15.15 54.40
N PHE A 208 43.94 -14.10 54.63
CA PHE A 208 44.08 -13.14 55.74
C PHE A 208 43.17 -13.43 56.95
N LEU A 209 42.30 -14.44 56.87
CA LEU A 209 41.36 -14.88 57.92
C LEU A 209 41.78 -16.23 58.49
#